data_AF-A0A0F9JKD7-F1
#
_entry.id   AF-A0A0F9JKD7-F1
#
_cell.length_a   1.000
_cell.length_b   1.000
_cell.length_c   1.000
_cell.angle_alpha   90.00
_cell.angle_beta   90.00
_cell.angle_gamma   90.00
#
_symmetry.space_group_name_H-M   'P 1'
#
loop_
_entity.id
_entity.type
_entity.pdbx_description
1 polymer ?
#
loop_
_entity_poly.entity_id
_entity_poly.type
_entity_poly.pdbx_seq_one_letter_code
_entity_poly.pdbx_strand_id
1 'polypeptide(L)'
;MDFPFIGDILEFFQSMWDWIYSGIYDFVKEAFVLATKVAIYSYFQALLFSLDVAYEVFQELVSEIGISDKVQQYYNMLNADIRGALAFFRIPDALMIIFSAIGTRWTLKFVPIVGR
;
A
#
# COMPACT_ATOMS: atom_id res chain seq x y z
N MET A 1 52.54 39.97 4.22
CA MET A 1 52.03 38.93 5.12
C MET A 1 50.56 38.81 4.79
N ASP A 2 50.21 37.85 3.95
CA ASP A 2 48.80 37.47 3.80
C ASP A 2 48.42 36.79 5.11
N PHE A 3 47.66 37.50 5.93
CA PHE A 3 47.16 36.96 7.19
C PHE A 3 46.06 35.95 6.81
N PRO A 4 46.31 34.62 6.92
CA PRO A 4 45.38 33.59 6.43
C PRO A 4 43.99 33.75 7.05
N PHE A 5 43.98 34.13 8.33
CA PHE A 5 42.80 34.49 9.11
C PHE A 5 41.91 35.58 8.50
N ILE A 6 42.49 36.62 7.88
CA ILE A 6 41.70 37.68 7.23
C ILE A 6 41.06 37.16 5.94
N GLY A 7 41.74 36.27 5.22
CA GLY A 7 41.20 35.57 4.05
C GLY A 7 40.03 34.65 4.44
N ASP A 8 40.23 33.81 5.45
CA ASP A 8 39.22 32.88 5.96
C ASP A 8 37.96 33.61 6.46
N ILE A 9 38.13 34.76 7.13
CA ILE A 9 37.01 35.60 7.57
C ILE A 9 36.25 36.16 6.36
N LEU A 10 36.95 36.65 5.34
CA LEU A 10 36.31 37.19 4.14
C LEU A 10 35.55 36.11 3.37
N GLU A 11 36.12 34.90 3.24
CA GLU A 11 35.44 33.75 2.65
C GLU A 11 34.21 33.33 3.46
N PHE A 12 34.28 33.38 4.79
CA PHE A 12 33.12 33.14 5.65
C PHE A 12 32.01 34.18 5.42
N PHE A 13 32.33 35.47 5.37
CA PHE A 13 31.34 36.52 5.08
C PHE A 13 30.78 36.40 3.66
N GLN A 14 31.58 35.96 2.69
CA GLN A 14 31.14 35.76 1.32
C GLN A 14 30.24 34.53 1.19
N SER A 15 30.56 33.41 1.83
CA SER A 15 29.69 32.23 1.88
C SER A 15 28.38 32.49 2.64
N MET A 16 28.41 33.29 3.71
CA MET A 16 27.23 33.80 4.39
C MET A 16 26.35 34.65 3.46
N TRP A 17 26.98 35.53 2.67
CA TRP A 17 26.28 36.36 1.69
C TRP A 17 25.66 35.52 0.57
N ASP A 18 26.43 34.59 -0.01
CA ASP A 18 25.97 33.67 -1.05
C ASP A 18 24.86 32.74 -0.53
N TRP A 19 24.91 32.34 0.74
CA TRP A 19 23.84 31.57 1.36
C TRP A 19 22.56 32.40 1.51
N ILE A 20 22.65 33.66 1.94
CA ILE A 20 21.48 34.55 2.06
C ILE A 20 20.87 34.85 0.68
N TYR A 21 21.70 35.04 -0.34
CA TYR A 21 21.23 35.42 -1.69
C TYR A 21 20.68 34.25 -2.51
N SER A 22 21.35 33.10 -2.50
CA SER A 22 20.94 31.93 -3.31
C SER A 22 20.75 30.66 -2.48
N GLY A 23 21.53 30.46 -1.42
CA GLY A 23 21.46 29.23 -0.62
C GLY A 23 20.12 28.99 0.08
N ILE A 24 19.43 30.05 0.55
CA ILE A 24 18.10 29.92 1.17
C ILE A 24 17.08 29.43 0.13
N TYR A 25 17.13 29.94 -1.10
CA TYR A 25 16.20 29.51 -2.15
C TYR A 25 16.40 28.04 -2.51
N ASP A 26 17.65 27.63 -2.71
CA ASP A 26 17.98 26.24 -3.04
C ASP A 26 17.66 25.30 -1.88
N PHE A 27 17.97 25.69 -0.64
CA PHE A 27 17.62 24.92 0.56
C PHE A 27 16.10 24.71 0.68
N VAL A 28 15.31 25.78 0.54
CA VAL A 28 13.84 25.68 0.62
C VAL A 28 13.31 24.81 -0.51
N LYS A 29 13.80 24.98 -1.74
CA LYS A 29 13.42 24.15 -2.88
C LYS A 29 13.70 22.67 -2.63
N GLU A 30 14.90 22.33 -2.18
CA GLU A 30 15.29 20.95 -1.87
C GLU A 30 14.49 20.37 -0.70
N ALA A 31 14.25 21.16 0.35
CA ALA A 31 13.42 20.76 1.48
C ALA A 31 11.98 20.44 1.05
N PHE A 32 11.38 21.25 0.18
CA PHE A 32 10.04 20.98 -0.37
C PHE A 32 10.04 19.72 -1.24
N VAL A 33 11.04 19.52 -2.09
CA VAL A 33 11.17 18.29 -2.91
C VAL A 33 11.26 17.05 -2.02
N LEU A 34 12.07 17.09 -0.97
CA LEU A 34 12.22 15.99 -0.03
C LEU A 34 10.92 15.76 0.76
N ALA A 35 10.29 16.82 1.25
CA ALA A 35 9.02 16.75 1.97
C ALA A 35 7.92 16.12 1.10
N THR A 36 7.81 16.53 -0.18
CA THR A 36 6.87 15.93 -1.12
C THR A 36 7.20 14.46 -1.38
N LYS A 37 8.48 14.10 -1.54
CA LYS A 37 8.89 12.70 -1.73
C LYS A 37 8.50 11.83 -0.53
N VAL A 38 8.74 12.30 0.69
CA VAL A 38 8.36 11.59 1.92
C VAL A 38 6.85 11.49 2.04
N ALA A 39 6.11 12.56 1.73
CA ALA A 39 4.65 12.55 1.78
C ALA A 39 4.04 11.53 0.80
N ILE A 40 4.57 11.44 -0.43
CA ILE A 40 4.14 10.44 -1.41
C ILE A 40 4.45 9.02 -0.92
N TYR A 41 5.67 8.80 -0.40
CA TYR A 41 6.07 7.49 0.07
C TYR A 41 5.24 7.02 1.27
N SER A 42 5.04 7.90 2.27
CA SER A 42 4.23 7.58 3.45
C SER A 42 2.76 7.35 3.09
N TYR A 43 2.22 8.08 2.12
CA TYR A 43 0.87 7.87 1.60
C TYR A 43 0.70 6.46 1.02
N PHE A 44 1.60 6.02 0.14
CA PHE A 44 1.53 4.68 -0.43
C PHE A 44 1.77 3.58 0.61
N GLN A 45 2.70 3.80 1.53
CA GLN A 45 2.97 2.85 2.60
C GLN A 45 1.76 2.68 3.54
N ALA A 46 1.08 3.77 3.89
CA ALA A 46 -0.15 3.72 4.68
C ALA A 46 -1.28 2.98 3.94
N LEU A 47 -1.39 3.17 2.62
CA LEU A 47 -2.35 2.45 1.80
C LEU A 47 -2.09 0.95 1.80
N LEU A 48 -0.83 0.53 1.58
CA LEU A 48 -0.45 -0.89 1.63
C LEU A 48 -0.73 -1.50 3.01
N PHE A 49 -0.32 -0.82 4.07
CA PHE A 49 -0.60 -1.27 5.44
C PHE A 49 -2.09 -1.47 5.70
N SER A 50 -2.93 -0.52 5.25
CA SER A 50 -4.39 -0.65 5.41
C SER A 50 -4.97 -1.81 4.61
N LEU A 51 -4.40 -2.15 3.46
CA LEU A 51 -4.81 -3.28 2.63
C LEU A 51 -4.44 -4.60 3.31
N ASP A 52 -3.23 -4.69 3.87
CA ASP A 52 -2.74 -5.88 4.58
C ASP A 52 -3.63 -6.17 5.80
N VAL A 53 -3.88 -5.16 6.65
CA VAL A 53 -4.77 -5.30 7.83
C VAL A 53 -6.18 -5.73 7.42
N ALA A 54 -6.75 -5.10 6.39
CA ALA A 54 -8.11 -5.41 5.97
C ALA A 54 -8.22 -6.80 5.30
N TYR A 55 -7.13 -7.31 4.71
CA TYR A 55 -7.07 -8.66 4.16
C TYR A 55 -6.92 -9.71 5.27
N GLU A 56 -6.09 -9.45 6.28
CA GLU A 56 -5.92 -10.31 7.45
C GLU A 56 -7.24 -10.52 8.19
N VAL A 57 -7.96 -9.43 8.51
CA VAL A 57 -9.29 -9.49 9.15
C VAL A 57 -10.31 -10.25 8.27
N PHE A 58 -10.23 -10.10 6.95
CA PHE A 58 -11.11 -10.87 6.06
C PHE A 58 -10.81 -12.37 6.10
N GLN A 59 -9.53 -12.77 6.10
CA GLN A 59 -9.16 -14.19 6.22
C GLN A 59 -9.64 -14.78 7.55
N GLU A 60 -9.50 -14.05 8.65
CA GLU A 60 -10.01 -14.46 9.96
C GLU A 60 -11.52 -14.68 9.91
N LEU A 61 -12.30 -13.70 9.41
CA LEU A 61 -13.75 -13.82 9.29
C LEU A 61 -14.20 -14.98 8.40
N VAL A 62 -13.52 -15.23 7.26
CA VAL A 62 -13.85 -16.36 6.39
C VAL A 62 -13.56 -17.69 7.07
N SER A 63 -12.46 -17.77 7.82
CA SER A 63 -12.11 -18.97 8.57
C SER A 63 -13.15 -19.29 9.66
N GLU A 64 -13.72 -18.26 10.31
CA GLU A 64 -14.76 -18.41 11.32
C GLU A 64 -16.12 -18.86 10.74
N ILE A 65 -16.49 -18.38 9.55
CA ILE A 65 -17.79 -18.71 8.94
C ILE A 65 -17.81 -20.15 8.37
N GLY A 66 -16.64 -20.74 8.10
CA GLY A 66 -16.50 -22.12 7.60
C GLY A 66 -17.13 -22.32 6.21
N ILE A 67 -17.14 -21.28 5.37
CA ILE A 67 -17.79 -21.29 4.05
C ILE A 67 -17.21 -22.39 3.15
N SER A 68 -15.89 -22.57 3.17
CA SER A 68 -15.20 -23.59 2.39
C SER A 68 -15.64 -25.01 2.76
N ASP A 69 -15.82 -25.28 4.05
CA ASP A 69 -16.25 -26.58 4.54
C ASP A 69 -17.69 -26.87 4.14
N LYS A 70 -18.58 -25.87 4.24
CA LYS A 70 -19.98 -25.99 3.81
C LYS A 70 -20.08 -26.24 2.30
N VAL A 71 -19.34 -25.50 1.47
CA VAL A 71 -19.35 -25.68 0.01
C VAL A 71 -18.91 -27.09 -0.37
N GLN A 72 -17.84 -27.61 0.24
CA GLN A 72 -17.40 -28.99 0.00
C GLN A 72 -18.43 -30.01 0.50
N GLN A 73 -19.06 -29.77 1.64
CA GLN A 73 -20.08 -30.67 2.19
C GLN A 73 -21.30 -30.77 1.27
N TYR A 74 -21.81 -29.65 0.76
CA TYR A 74 -22.92 -29.63 -0.21
C TYR A 74 -22.54 -30.21 -1.57
N TYR A 75 -21.31 -29.97 -2.03
CA TYR A 75 -20.79 -30.57 -3.27
C TYR A 75 -20.68 -32.09 -3.16
N ASN A 76 -20.26 -32.60 -2.00
CA ASN A 76 -20.13 -34.03 -1.74
C ASN A 76 -21.48 -34.73 -1.55
N MET A 77 -22.53 -34.02 -1.11
CA MET A 77 -23.90 -34.52 -1.06
C MET A 77 -24.55 -34.68 -2.45
N LEU A 78 -23.95 -34.10 -3.49
CA LEU A 78 -24.49 -34.15 -4.84
C LEU A 78 -24.17 -35.50 -5.52
N ASN A 79 -25.12 -36.03 -6.29
CA ASN A 79 -24.94 -37.28 -7.03
C ASN A 79 -23.75 -37.19 -8.00
N ALA A 80 -23.02 -38.30 -8.16
CA ALA A 80 -21.79 -38.41 -8.94
C ALA A 80 -21.92 -37.88 -10.38
N ASP A 81 -23.05 -38.11 -11.05
CA ASP A 81 -23.31 -37.61 -12.41
C ASP A 81 -23.37 -36.08 -12.47
N ILE A 82 -24.03 -35.46 -11.47
CA ILE A 82 -24.16 -34.00 -11.38
C ILE A 82 -22.81 -33.39 -10.97
N ARG A 83 -22.06 -34.02 -10.07
CA ARG A 83 -20.69 -33.58 -9.74
C ARG A 83 -19.76 -33.64 -10.95
N GLY A 84 -19.88 -34.68 -11.78
CA GLY A 84 -19.13 -34.82 -13.03
C GLY A 84 -19.42 -33.69 -14.00
N ALA A 85 -20.70 -33.33 -14.17
CA ALA A 85 -21.11 -32.17 -14.96
C ALA A 85 -20.57 -30.85 -14.37
N LEU A 86 -20.66 -30.63 -13.06
CA LEU A 86 -20.15 -29.43 -12.40
C LEU A 86 -18.61 -29.31 -12.47
N ALA A 87 -17.90 -30.44 -12.41
CA ALA A 87 -16.45 -30.49 -12.54
C ALA A 87 -16.03 -30.17 -13.98
N PHE A 88 -16.77 -30.65 -14.98
CA PHE A 88 -16.54 -30.30 -16.39
C PHE A 88 -16.63 -28.79 -16.64
N PHE A 89 -17.60 -28.11 -16.00
CA PHE A 89 -17.74 -26.65 -16.07
C PHE A 89 -16.85 -25.88 -15.08
N ARG A 90 -16.04 -26.57 -14.27
CA ARG A 90 -15.17 -25.96 -13.24
C ARG A 90 -15.91 -25.02 -12.29
N ILE A 91 -17.18 -25.31 -12.03
CA ILE A 91 -18.04 -24.51 -11.15
C ILE A 91 -17.47 -24.42 -9.72
N PRO A 92 -16.87 -25.46 -9.14
CA PRO A 92 -16.20 -25.36 -7.83
C PRO A 92 -15.05 -24.33 -7.82
N ASP A 93 -14.20 -24.34 -8.85
CA ASP A 93 -13.10 -23.38 -9.00
C ASP A 93 -13.62 -21.95 -9.14
N ALA A 94 -14.66 -21.76 -9.97
CA ALA A 94 -15.29 -20.46 -10.20
C ALA A 94 -15.92 -19.89 -8.92
N LEU A 95 -16.55 -20.73 -8.10
CA LEU A 95 -17.10 -20.31 -6.80
C LEU A 95 -15.99 -19.83 -5.86
N MET A 96 -14.85 -20.52 -5.78
CA MET A 96 -13.72 -20.08 -4.95
C MET A 96 -13.18 -18.71 -5.39
N ILE A 97 -13.10 -18.47 -6.70
CA ILE A 97 -12.68 -17.17 -7.25
C ILE A 97 -13.70 -16.08 -6.94
N ILE A 98 -15.01 -16.37 -7.01
CA ILE A 98 -16.06 -15.41 -6.66
C ILE A 98 -15.99 -15.05 -5.18
N PHE A 99 -15.80 -16.03 -4.30
CA PHE A 99 -15.68 -15.77 -2.86
C PHE A 99 -14.44 -14.95 -2.52
N SER A 100 -13.29 -15.21 -3.16
CA SER A 100 -12.08 -14.39 -2.96
C SER A 100 -12.23 -12.97 -3.52
N ALA A 101 -12.91 -12.80 -4.66
CA ALA A 101 -13.20 -11.51 -5.26
C ALA A 101 -14.19 -10.67 -4.42
N ILE A 102 -15.23 -11.30 -3.85
CA ILE A 102 -16.16 -10.64 -2.92
C ILE A 102 -15.41 -10.17 -1.67
N GLY A 103 -14.51 -11.02 -1.16
CA GLY A 103 -13.62 -10.66 -0.05
C GLY A 103 -12.77 -9.46 -0.33
N THR A 104 -12.04 -9.48 -1.45
CA THR A 104 -11.20 -8.38 -1.90
C THR A 104 -12.03 -7.09 -2.07
N ARG A 105 -13.21 -7.16 -2.67
CA ARG A 105 -14.11 -6.01 -2.82
C ARG A 105 -14.62 -5.47 -1.47
N TRP A 106 -14.85 -6.33 -0.50
CA TRP A 106 -15.31 -5.94 0.84
C TRP A 106 -14.17 -5.31 1.64
N THR A 107 -12.98 -5.94 1.64
CA THR A 107 -11.72 -5.43 2.20
C THR A 107 -11.39 -4.03 1.67
N LEU A 108 -11.52 -3.81 0.36
CA LEU A 108 -11.26 -2.51 -0.25
C LEU A 108 -12.18 -1.39 0.26
N LYS A 109 -13.40 -1.68 0.74
CA LYS A 109 -14.29 -0.65 1.34
C LYS A 109 -13.75 -0.09 2.66
N PHE A 110 -12.91 -0.84 3.37
CA PHE A 110 -12.30 -0.40 4.62
C PHE A 110 -10.94 0.27 4.42
N VAL A 111 -10.40 0.22 3.19
CA VAL A 111 -9.21 1.00 2.83
C VAL A 111 -9.63 2.46 2.68
N PRO A 112 -9.12 3.38 3.54
CA PRO A 112 -9.66 4.73 3.70
C PRO A 112 -9.62 5.63 2.45
N ILE A 113 -8.92 5.21 1.38
CA ILE A 113 -8.72 6.03 0.17
C ILE A 113 -9.16 5.32 -1.13
N VAL A 114 -9.19 3.98 -1.15
CA VAL A 114 -9.64 3.18 -2.31
C VAL A 114 -11.10 2.73 -2.15
N GLY A 115 -11.64 2.76 -0.92
CA GLY A 115 -12.96 2.23 -0.56
C GLY A 115 -14.18 3.12 -0.84
N ARG A 116 -14.04 4.19 -1.62
CA ARG A 116 -15.19 4.98 -2.11
C ARG A 116 -15.59 4.54 -3.52
#